data_AF-A0A1G2YZX5-F1
#
_entry.id   AF-A0A1G2YZX5-F1
#
_cell.length_a   1.000
_cell.length_b   1.000
_cell.length_c   1.000
_cell.angle_alpha   90.00
_cell.angle_beta   90.00
_cell.angle_gamma   90.00
#
_symmetry.space_group_name_H-M   'P 1'
#
loop_
_entity.id
_entity.type
_entity.pdbx_description
1 polymer ?
#
loop_
_entity_poly.entity_id
_entity_poly.type
_entity_poly.pdbx_seq_one_letter_code
_entity_poly.pdbx_strand_id
1 'polypeptide(L)' 'MDNLRIVNESLTGARGVDEQTCASVAILADRLERLKQSSSLFAEIGFSPHVKKLTRQAEPMVAGRYGR' A
#
# COMPACT_ATOMS: atom_id res chain seq x y z
N MET A 1 9.08 -10.34 -7.21
CA MET A 1 9.64 -9.17 -6.47
C MET A 1 9.01 -7.86 -6.94
N ASP A 2 7.80 -7.93 -7.47
CA ASP A 2 7.26 -6.93 -8.39
C ASP A 2 6.49 -5.83 -7.66
N ASN A 3 6.00 -6.15 -6.45
CA ASN A 3 5.26 -5.22 -5.59
C ASN A 3 6.09 -4.00 -5.16
N LEU A 4 7.41 -4.17 -4.97
CA LEU A 4 8.31 -3.06 -4.61
C LEU A 4 8.51 -2.10 -5.78
N ARG A 5 8.56 -2.61 -7.02
CA ARG A 5 8.67 -1.80 -8.24
C ARG A 5 7.40 -1.00 -8.48
N ILE A 6 6.23 -1.64 -8.40
CA ILE A 6 4.92 -1.00 -8.62
C ILE A 6 4.69 0.18 -7.67
N VAL A 7 5.02 0.00 -6.39
CA VAL A 7 4.89 1.07 -5.38
C VAL A 7 5.89 2.21 -5.65
N ASN A 8 7.12 1.90 -6.05
CA ASN A 8 8.14 2.92 -6.35
C ASN A 8 7.76 3.74 -7.60
N GLU A 9 7.29 3.10 -8.66
CA GLU A 9 6.80 3.77 -9.87
C GLU A 9 5.58 4.68 -9.58
N SER A 10 4.70 4.27 -8.67
CA SER A 10 3.54 5.09 -8.26
C SER A 10 3.96 6.27 -7.38
N LEU A 11 4.95 6.08 -6.50
CA LEU A 11 5.48 7.13 -5.62
C LEU A 11 6.27 8.20 -6.38
N THR A 12 6.94 7.82 -7.47
CA THR A 12 7.68 8.73 -8.35
C THR A 12 6.77 9.45 -9.34
N GLY A 13 5.47 9.16 -9.35
CA GLY A 13 4.50 9.71 -10.30
C GLY A 13 4.65 9.16 -11.72
N ALA A 14 5.51 8.15 -11.92
CA ALA A 14 5.72 7.49 -13.20
C ALA A 14 4.50 6.63 -13.60
N ARG A 15 3.65 6.25 -12.63
CA ARG A 15 2.38 5.55 -12.85
C ARG A 15 1.29 6.16 -11.97
N GLY A 16 0.07 6.24 -12.51
CA GLY A 16 -1.12 6.58 -11.72
C GLY A 16 -1.36 5.55 -10.61
N VAL A 17 -1.93 6.01 -9.49
CA VAL A 17 -2.32 5.14 -8.38
C VAL A 17 -3.53 4.32 -8.82
N ASP A 18 -3.28 3.10 -9.28
CA ASP A 18 -4.32 2.20 -9.80
C ASP A 18 -4.61 1.05 -8.81
N GLU A 19 -5.63 0.23 -9.07
CA GLU A 19 -6.06 -0.85 -8.17
C GLU A 19 -4.92 -1.84 -7.85
N GLN A 20 -4.02 -2.04 -8.82
CA GLN A 20 -2.81 -2.85 -8.67
C GLN A 20 -1.82 -2.29 -7.64
N THR A 21 -1.71 -0.96 -7.51
CA THR A 21 -0.87 -0.30 -6.51
C THR A 21 -1.43 -0.54 -5.11
N CYS A 22 -2.75 -0.47 -4.93
CA CYS A 22 -3.40 -0.77 -3.67
C CYS A 22 -3.24 -2.24 -3.25
N ALA A 23 -3.44 -3.18 -4.17
CA ALA A 23 -3.21 -4.60 -3.92
C ALA A 23 -1.74 -4.88 -3.52
N SER A 24 -0.79 -4.21 -4.17
CA SER A 24 0.63 -4.32 -3.83
C SER A 24 0.94 -3.80 -2.42
N VAL A 25 0.37 -2.64 -2.04
CA VAL A 25 0.53 -2.07 -0.69
C VAL A 25 -0.11 -2.97 0.38
N ALA A 26 -1.27 -3.56 0.10
CA ALA A 26 -1.92 -4.50 1.02
C ALA A 26 -1.06 -5.75 1.28
N ILE A 27 -0.45 -6.32 0.23
CA ILE A 27 0.48 -7.46 0.37
C ILE A 27 1.72 -7.07 1.18
N LEU A 28 2.26 -5.86 0.94
CA LEU A 28 3.39 -5.34 1.72
C LEU A 28 3.01 -5.13 3.19
N ALA A 29 1.78 -4.71 3.48
CA ALA A 29 1.28 -4.50 4.84
C ALA A 29 1.15 -5.82 5.60
N ASP A 30 0.54 -6.84 5.00
CA ASP A 30 0.45 -8.20 5.59
C ASP A 30 1.85 -8.77 5.89
N ARG A 31 2.80 -8.62 4.95
CA ARG A 31 4.18 -9.08 5.16
C ARG A 31 4.89 -8.34 6.27
N LEU A 32 4.69 -7.03 6.38
CA LEU A 32 5.26 -6.23 7.47
C LEU A 32 4.67 -6.63 8.82
N GLU A 33 3.38 -6.93 8.88
CA GLU A 33 2.73 -7.39 10.09
C GLU A 33 3.29 -8.75 10.55
N ARG A 34 3.43 -9.72 9.64
CA ARG A 34 4.09 -11.00 9.93
C ARG A 34 5.52 -10.83 10.42
N LEU A 35 6.25 -9.87 9.85
CA LEU A 35 7.61 -9.55 10.27
C LEU A 35 7.63 -8.97 11.70
N LYS A 36 6.69 -8.08 12.03
CA LYS A 36 6.52 -7.54 13.39
C LYS A 36 6.16 -8.61 14.41
N GLN A 37 5.31 -9.56 14.03
CA GLN A 37 4.95 -10.69 14.87
C GLN A 37 6.13 -11.64 15.11
N SER A 38 7.09 -11.69 14.17
CA SER A 38 8.27 -12.54 14.28
C SER A 38 9.34 -11.97 15.22
N SER A 39 9.42 -10.65 15.37
CA SER A 39 10.36 -10.01 16.30
C SER A 39 9.94 -8.58 16.67
N SER A 40 10.02 -8.25 17.96
CA SER A 40 9.77 -6.91 18.49
C SER A 40 10.73 -5.85 17.94
N LEU A 41 11.88 -6.25 17.40
CA LEU A 41 12.83 -5.34 16.73
C LEU A 41 12.20 -4.59 15.54
N PHE A 42 11.18 -5.16 14.92
CA PHE A 42 10.52 -4.57 13.76
C PHE A 42 9.28 -3.75 14.13
N ALA A 43 8.93 -3.63 15.41
CA ALA A 43 7.69 -2.98 15.86
C ALA A 43 7.56 -1.53 15.36
N GLU A 44 8.67 -0.80 15.32
CA GLU A 44 8.73 0.61 14.90
C GLU A 44 8.82 0.78 13.37
N ILE A 45 9.06 -0.28 12.60
CA ILE A 45 9.11 -0.19 11.14
C ILE A 45 7.70 0.05 10.60
N GLY A 46 7.55 1.06 9.75
CA GLY A 46 6.26 1.42 9.16
C GLY A 46 6.41 2.00 7.76
N PHE A 47 5.28 2.11 7.07
CA PHE A 47 5.26 2.76 5.77
C PHE A 47 5.52 4.26 5.88
N SER A 48 6.21 4.80 4.89
CA SER A 48 6.44 6.23 4.76
C SER A 48 5.11 6.99 4.58
N PRO A 49 5.07 8.29 4.92
CA PRO A 49 3.86 9.11 4.76
C PRO A 49 3.33 9.12 3.31
N HIS A 50 4.21 8.97 2.33
CA HIS A 50 3.87 8.91 0.92
C HIS A 50 3.04 7.66 0.59
N VAL A 51 3.41 6.49 1.12
CA VAL A 51 2.63 5.26 0.93
C VAL A 51 1.29 5.32 1.66
N LYS A 52 1.26 5.94 2.85
CA LYS A 52 -0.01 6.19 3.57
C LYS A 52 -0.95 7.13 2.81
N LYS A 53 -0.39 8.08 2.05
CA LYS A 53 -1.18 8.98 1.18
C LYS A 53 -1.77 8.22 -0.01
N LEU A 54 -1.05 7.24 -0.56
CA LEU A 54 -1.54 6.38 -1.65
C LEU A 54 -2.76 5.56 -1.23
N THR A 55 -2.76 4.94 -0.06
CA THR A 55 -3.93 4.19 0.43
C THR A 55 -5.13 5.09 0.72
N ARG A 56 -4.89 6.31 1.23
CA ARG A 56 -5.98 7.29 1.48
C ARG A 56 -6.64 7.80 0.20
N GLN A 57 -5.91 7.82 -0.93
CA GLN A 57 -6.47 8.22 -2.23
C GLN A 57 -7.32 7.13 -2.89
N ALA A 58 -7.29 5.89 -2.39
CA ALA A 58 -8.07 4.77 -2.93
C ALA A 58 -9.44 4.59 -2.26
N GLU A 59 -9.65 5.15 -1.06
CA GLU A 59 -10.95 5.10 -0.37
C GLU A 59 -12.14 5.69 -1.17
N PRO A 60 -12.01 6.77 -1.99
CA PRO A 60 -13.14 7.22 -2.80
C PRO A 60 -13.50 6.28 -3.98
N MET A 61 -12.69 5.27 -4.32
CA MET A 61 -12.98 4.36 -5.44
C MET A 61 -13.81 3.13 -5.05
N VAL A 62 -13.83 2.72 -3.78
CA VAL A 62 -14.59 1.53 -3.33
C VAL A 62 -16.02 1.87 -2.87
N ALA A 63 -16.31 3.13 -2.53
CA ALA A 63 -17.61 3.56 -2.01
C ALA A 63 -18.63 3.93 -3.11
N GLY A 64 -18.26 3.88 -4.40
CA GLY A 64 -19.09 4.36 -5.51
C GLY A 64 -19.88 3.28 -6.27
N ARG A 65 -19.81 2.00 -5.89
CA ARG A 65 -20.38 0.91 -6.71
C ARG A 65 -21.36 0.00 -5.95
N TYR A 66 -22.27 0.57 -5.16
CA TYR A 66 -23.55 -0.06 -4.81
C TYR A 66 -24.59 1.04 -4.61
N GLY A 67 -25.35 1.37 -5.66
CA GLY A 67 -26.36 2.41 -5.62
C GLY A 67 -27.04 2.65 -6.96
N ARG A 68 -27.78 1.66 -7.45
CA ARG A 68 -29.01 1.88 -8.24
C ARG A 68 -29.86 0.61 -8.20
#